data_AF-A0A401SBI6-F1
#
_entry.id   AF-A0A401SBI6-F1
#
_cell.length_a   1.000
_cell.length_b   1.000
_cell.length_c   1.000
_cell.angle_alpha   90.00
_cell.angle_beta   90.00
_cell.angle_gamma   90.00
#
_symmetry.space_group_name_H-M   'P 1'
#
loop_
_entity.id
_entity.type
_entity.pdbx_description
1 polymer ?
#
loop_
_entity_poly.entity_id
_entity_poly.type
_entity_poly.pdbx_seq_one_letter_code
_entity_poly.pdbx_strand_id
1 'polypeptide(L)'
;MKRTIQFRNVVTNSNIADGVHGPRLGLEDVSFYPDLVAELLRRNWTDKDVKAALGGNFLRVFEQVEKIKSNSPGADEPIPYEQVQNECRTGYGYQNNGTPLVLFPPVISLACLAYYILV
;
A
#
# COMPACT_ATOMS: atom_id res chain seq x y z
N MET A 1 5.17 32.14 -12.60
CA MET A 1 3.96 31.39 -12.97
C MET A 1 3.84 30.16 -12.07
N LYS A 2 3.08 30.25 -10.96
CA LYS A 2 2.79 29.13 -10.04
C LYS A 2 1.27 28.95 -10.04
N ARG A 3 0.73 28.08 -10.89
CA ARG A 3 -0.72 27.86 -10.97
C ARG A 3 -1.02 26.40 -10.64
N THR A 4 -2.02 26.23 -9.76
CA THR A 4 -2.74 25.00 -9.39
C THR A 4 -2.39 24.35 -8.04
N ILE A 5 -1.12 24.23 -7.62
CA ILE A 5 -0.79 23.59 -6.32
C ILE A 5 -0.01 24.56 -5.41
N GLN A 6 -0.45 24.70 -4.16
CA GLN A 6 0.27 25.47 -3.13
C GLN A 6 1.64 24.86 -2.89
N PHE A 7 2.67 25.69 -2.79
CA PHE A 7 4.06 25.27 -2.64
C PHE A 7 4.29 24.23 -1.51
N ARG A 8 3.56 24.41 -0.41
CA ARG A 8 3.56 23.55 0.78
C ARG A 8 3.27 22.07 0.50
N ASN A 9 2.77 21.76 -0.70
CA ASN A 9 2.36 20.43 -1.12
C ASN A 9 3.31 19.83 -2.19
N VAL A 10 4.45 20.45 -2.46
CA VAL A 10 5.45 19.93 -3.41
C VAL A 10 6.59 19.25 -2.65
N VAL A 11 6.97 18.05 -3.06
CA VAL A 11 8.11 17.29 -2.52
C VAL A 11 8.90 16.71 -3.69
N THR A 12 10.24 16.73 -3.60
CA THR A 12 11.10 16.02 -4.55
C THR A 12 11.14 14.53 -4.20
N ASN A 13 10.89 13.67 -5.18
CA ASN A 13 11.11 12.23 -5.08
C ASN A 13 11.91 11.79 -6.31
N SER A 14 12.84 10.85 -6.12
CA SER A 14 13.57 10.24 -7.22
C SER A 14 13.18 8.78 -7.37
N ASN A 15 12.65 8.45 -8.54
CA ASN A 15 12.47 7.10 -9.06
C ASN A 15 13.63 6.68 -9.99
N ILE A 16 14.75 7.40 -9.92
CA ILE A 16 15.87 7.35 -10.88
C ILE A 16 16.87 6.25 -10.50
N ALA A 17 16.84 5.76 -9.26
CA ALA A 17 17.85 4.85 -8.73
C ALA A 17 17.73 3.40 -9.24
N ASP A 18 16.54 2.86 -9.51
CA ASP A 18 16.41 1.41 -9.74
C ASP A 18 15.11 0.92 -10.43
N GLY A 19 14.15 1.79 -10.77
CA GLY A 19 12.82 1.33 -11.24
C GLY A 19 12.37 1.77 -12.63
N VAL A 20 13.02 2.78 -13.24
CA VAL A 20 12.53 3.38 -14.49
C VAL A 20 13.68 3.54 -15.49
N HIS A 21 13.60 2.78 -16.59
CA HIS A 21 14.55 2.87 -17.70
C HIS A 21 14.12 3.95 -18.71
N GLY A 22 15.05 4.84 -19.06
CA GLY A 22 14.88 5.88 -20.08
C GLY A 22 15.84 7.05 -19.86
N PRO A 23 16.40 7.66 -20.92
CA PRO A 23 17.31 8.77 -20.77
C PRO A 23 16.57 9.98 -20.20
N ARG A 24 17.00 10.45 -19.04
CA ARG A 24 16.63 11.75 -18.50
C ARG A 24 17.87 12.63 -18.52
N LEU A 25 18.01 13.40 -19.60
CA LEU A 25 19.11 14.35 -19.76
C LEU A 25 19.12 15.34 -18.58
N GLY A 26 20.21 15.35 -17.82
CA GLY A 26 20.42 16.19 -16.64
C GLY A 26 19.75 15.70 -15.34
N LEU A 27 19.23 14.46 -15.30
CA LEU A 27 18.70 13.76 -14.13
C LEU A 27 18.88 12.23 -14.29
N GLU A 28 20.08 11.82 -14.66
CA GLU A 28 20.41 10.44 -15.03
C GLU A 28 20.52 9.52 -13.80
N ASP A 29 20.99 10.06 -12.68
CA ASP A 29 21.11 9.36 -11.40
C ASP A 29 20.80 10.28 -10.21
N VAL A 30 20.94 9.76 -8.99
CA VAL A 30 20.68 10.51 -7.74
C VAL A 30 21.70 11.60 -7.46
N SER A 31 22.84 11.66 -8.15
CA SER A 31 23.85 12.71 -7.96
C SER A 31 23.44 14.06 -8.57
N PHE A 32 22.41 14.10 -9.45
CA PHE A 32 21.92 15.31 -10.14
C PHE A 32 20.92 16.16 -9.33
N TYR A 33 20.63 15.83 -8.07
CA TYR A 33 19.80 16.69 -7.20
C TYR A 33 20.32 18.14 -7.08
N PRO A 34 21.64 18.43 -7.03
CA PRO A 34 22.15 19.79 -7.05
C PRO A 34 21.76 20.56 -8.32
N ASP A 35 21.73 19.92 -9.49
CA ASP A 35 21.35 20.55 -10.75
C ASP A 35 19.85 20.91 -10.77
N LEU A 36 19.01 20.03 -10.21
CA LEU A 36 17.59 20.33 -9.99
C LEU A 36 17.42 21.56 -9.09
N VAL A 37 18.18 21.64 -7.99
CA VAL A 37 18.15 22.78 -7.07
C VAL A 37 18.56 24.07 -7.77
N ALA A 38 19.63 24.04 -8.57
CA ALA A 38 20.08 25.19 -9.35
C ALA A 38 19.00 25.67 -10.32
N GLU A 39 18.33 24.75 -11.02
CA GLU A 39 17.23 25.09 -11.95
C GLU A 39 16.01 25.68 -11.24
N LEU A 40 15.66 25.20 -10.03
CA LEU A 40 14.57 25.76 -9.24
C LEU A 40 14.88 27.20 -8.81
N LEU A 41 16.10 27.45 -8.33
CA LEU A 41 16.56 28.80 -7.97
C LEU A 41 16.57 29.72 -9.19
N ARG A 42 17.05 29.24 -10.35
CA ARG A 42 17.02 29.99 -11.62
C ARG A 42 15.59 30.38 -12.05
N ARG A 43 14.60 29.55 -11.69
CA ARG A 43 13.16 29.82 -11.92
C ARG A 43 12.53 30.69 -10.83
N ASN A 44 13.35 31.38 -10.05
CA ASN A 44 12.94 32.32 -9.01
C ASN A 44 12.15 31.66 -7.86
N TRP A 45 12.51 30.42 -7.52
CA TRP A 45 12.09 29.82 -6.26
C TRP A 45 12.90 30.43 -5.12
N THR A 46 12.26 30.69 -3.99
CA THR A 46 12.97 31.19 -2.81
C THR A 46 13.73 30.05 -2.13
N ASP A 47 14.80 30.35 -1.39
CA ASP A 47 15.52 29.34 -0.61
C ASP A 47 14.59 28.58 0.36
N LYS A 48 13.62 29.30 0.93
CA LYS A 48 12.59 28.72 1.80
C LYS A 48 11.74 27.69 1.05
N ASP A 49 11.34 28.02 -0.17
CA ASP A 49 10.60 27.14 -1.05
C ASP A 49 11.45 25.90 -1.36
N VAL A 50 12.68 26.07 -1.87
CA VAL A 50 13.56 24.94 -2.21
C VAL A 50 13.79 24.01 -1.01
N LYS A 51 14.09 24.54 0.17
CA LYS A 51 14.26 23.74 1.41
C LYS A 51 12.99 22.97 1.78
N ALA A 52 11.83 23.59 1.62
CA ALA A 52 10.56 22.93 1.88
C ALA A 52 10.30 21.80 0.86
N ALA A 53 10.62 21.99 -0.43
CA ALA A 53 10.45 20.95 -1.44
C ALA A 53 11.43 19.77 -1.28
N LEU A 54 12.68 20.03 -0.87
CA LEU A 54 13.70 19.00 -0.67
C LEU A 54 13.39 18.05 0.50
N GLY A 55 12.57 18.47 1.47
CA GLY A 55 12.21 17.60 2.59
C GLY A 55 11.36 18.24 3.68
N GLY A 56 11.38 19.56 3.83
CA GLY A 56 10.61 20.23 4.89
C GLY A 56 9.09 19.97 4.82
N ASN A 57 8.54 19.89 3.61
CA ASN A 57 7.13 19.54 3.41
C ASN A 57 6.83 18.09 3.80
N PHE A 58 7.75 17.17 3.50
CA PHE A 58 7.62 15.76 3.88
C PHE A 58 7.67 15.60 5.40
N LEU A 59 8.70 16.17 6.06
CA LEU A 59 8.87 16.10 7.51
C LEU A 59 7.65 16.64 8.25
N ARG A 60 7.11 17.79 7.81
CA ARG A 60 5.88 18.37 8.38
C ARG A 60 4.70 17.39 8.35
N VAL A 61 4.51 16.67 7.24
CA VAL A 61 3.42 15.69 7.10
C VAL A 61 3.71 14.45 7.94
N PHE A 62 4.96 13.97 7.92
CA PHE A 62 5.37 12.78 8.66
C PHE A 62 5.20 12.97 10.17
N GLU A 63 5.60 14.14 10.71
CA GLU A 63 5.35 14.51 12.11
C GLU A 63 3.85 14.52 12.48
N GLN A 64 2.96 14.92 11.55
CA GLN A 64 1.52 14.87 11.79
C GLN A 64 1.00 13.43 11.82
N VAL A 65 1.52 12.56 10.95
CA VAL A 65 1.19 11.12 10.95
C VAL A 65 1.62 10.46 12.26
N GLU A 66 2.82 10.75 12.75
CA GLU A 66 3.32 10.21 14.02
C GLU A 66 2.47 10.63 15.22
N LYS A 67 2.03 11.90 15.26
CA LYS A 67 1.11 12.40 16.30
C LYS A 67 -0.25 11.71 16.29
N ILE A 68 -0.76 11.31 15.13
CA ILE A 68 -2.03 10.57 15.04
C ILE A 68 -1.81 9.12 15.48
N LYS A 69 -0.69 8.50 15.08
CA LYS A 69 -0.33 7.13 15.47
C LYS A 69 -0.27 6.97 16.99
N SER A 70 0.33 7.90 17.72
CA SER A 70 0.40 7.82 19.19
C SER A 70 -0.98 7.79 19.87
N ASN A 71 -2.01 8.29 19.19
CA ASN A 71 -3.38 8.40 19.71
C ASN A 71 -4.31 7.30 19.20
N SER A 72 -3.82 6.35 18.40
CA SER A 72 -4.62 5.26 17.86
C SER A 72 -4.14 3.91 18.42
N PRO A 73 -5.03 3.07 19.01
CA PRO A 73 -4.69 1.68 19.22
C PRO A 73 -4.43 1.03 17.85
N GLY A 74 -3.39 0.18 17.78
CA GLY A 74 -3.14 -0.62 16.58
C GLY A 74 -4.32 -1.54 16.30
N ALA A 75 -4.73 -1.65 15.03
CA ALA A 75 -5.73 -2.60 14.59
C ALA A 75 -5.03 -3.79 13.93
N ASP A 76 -5.08 -4.95 14.58
CA ASP A 76 -4.51 -6.21 14.08
C ASP A 76 -5.60 -7.12 13.48
N GLU A 77 -6.65 -6.53 12.89
CA GLU A 77 -7.72 -7.30 12.25
C GLU A 77 -7.23 -7.82 10.88
N PRO A 78 -7.25 -9.16 10.65
CA PRO A 78 -6.82 -9.72 9.38
C PRO A 78 -7.82 -9.42 8.27
N ILE A 79 -7.32 -9.15 7.06
CA ILE A 79 -8.14 -9.03 5.85
C ILE A 79 -8.94 -10.32 5.60
N PRO A 80 -10.21 -10.26 5.12
CA PRO A 80 -11.01 -11.46 4.86
C PRO A 80 -10.30 -12.46 3.93
N TYR A 81 -10.41 -13.75 4.22
CA TYR A 81 -9.66 -14.80 3.53
C TYR A 81 -9.98 -14.85 2.03
N GLU A 82 -11.22 -14.54 1.66
CA GLU A 82 -11.72 -14.53 0.28
C GLU A 82 -10.94 -13.55 -0.62
N GLN A 83 -10.37 -12.48 -0.06
CA GLN A 83 -9.59 -11.49 -0.80
C GLN A 83 -8.14 -11.93 -1.05
N VAL A 84 -7.69 -13.01 -0.41
CA VAL A 84 -6.29 -13.47 -0.46
C VAL A 84 -6.13 -14.90 -0.94
N GLN A 85 -7.21 -15.52 -1.44
CA GLN A 85 -7.19 -16.87 -1.98
C GLN A 85 -6.24 -16.95 -3.18
N ASN A 86 -5.12 -17.65 -3.00
CA ASN A 86 -4.20 -18.01 -4.06
C ASN A 86 -3.57 -19.38 -3.75
N GLU A 87 -3.11 -20.09 -4.78
CA GLU A 87 -2.57 -21.45 -4.66
C GLU A 87 -1.30 -21.53 -3.80
N CYS A 88 -0.55 -20.43 -3.68
CA CYS A 88 0.72 -20.35 -2.97
C CYS A 88 0.60 -19.83 -1.53
N ARG A 89 -0.60 -19.84 -0.92
CA ARG A 89 -0.84 -19.41 0.46
C ARG A 89 -1.62 -20.44 1.26
N THR A 90 -1.18 -20.70 2.48
CA THR A 90 -1.93 -21.51 3.46
C THR A 90 -2.90 -20.63 4.26
N GLY A 91 -4.04 -21.17 4.69
CA GLY A 91 -5.02 -20.44 5.50
C GLY A 91 -4.84 -20.58 7.01
N TYR A 92 -3.62 -20.80 7.48
CA TYR A 92 -3.32 -20.71 8.92
C TYR A 92 -3.69 -19.33 9.46
N GLY A 93 -4.29 -19.28 10.65
CA GLY A 93 -4.75 -18.04 11.29
C GLY A 93 -6.17 -17.59 10.89
N TYR A 94 -6.80 -18.22 9.90
CA TYR A 94 -8.20 -17.97 9.52
C TYR A 94 -9.13 -19.03 10.10
N GLN A 95 -10.27 -18.61 10.66
CA GLN A 95 -11.19 -19.50 11.39
C GLN A 95 -12.06 -20.42 10.52
N ASN A 96 -11.84 -20.52 9.21
CA ASN A 96 -12.72 -21.28 8.31
C ASN A 96 -11.98 -22.13 7.25
N ASN A 97 -10.82 -22.69 7.60
CA ASN A 97 -10.11 -23.64 6.71
C ASN A 97 -10.35 -25.12 7.06
N GLY A 98 -11.39 -25.41 7.83
CA GLY A 98 -12.00 -26.73 7.86
C GLY A 98 -13.24 -26.68 6.99
N THR A 99 -13.24 -27.40 5.87
CA THR A 99 -14.49 -27.98 5.36
C THR A 99 -15.24 -28.51 6.57
N PRO A 100 -16.47 -28.03 6.89
CA PRO A 100 -17.27 -28.77 7.85
C PRO A 100 -17.33 -30.18 7.28
N LEU A 101 -16.91 -31.18 8.06
CA LEU A 101 -17.28 -32.56 7.76
C LEU A 101 -18.79 -32.51 7.62
N VAL A 102 -19.27 -32.48 6.36
CA VAL A 102 -20.68 -32.59 6.07
C VAL A 102 -21.00 -34.00 6.50
N LEU A 103 -21.37 -34.14 7.76
CA LEU A 103 -22.08 -35.29 8.26
C LEU A 103 -23.26 -35.38 7.32
N PHE A 104 -23.20 -36.35 6.41
CA PHE A 104 -24.16 -36.54 5.33
C PHE A 104 -25.56 -36.23 5.88
N PRO A 105 -26.36 -35.36 5.22
CA PRO A 105 -27.67 -35.04 5.72
C PRO A 105 -28.40 -36.37 6.02
N PRO A 106 -29.01 -36.53 7.21
CA PRO A 106 -29.61 -37.80 7.66
C PRO A 106 -30.64 -38.36 6.66
N VAL A 107 -31.11 -37.50 5.75
CA VAL A 107 -31.94 -37.80 4.59
C VAL A 107 -31.32 -38.87 3.67
N ILE A 108 -30.00 -38.87 3.44
CA ILE A 108 -29.32 -39.87 2.60
C ILE A 108 -29.28 -41.23 3.30
N SER A 109 -29.04 -41.24 4.62
CA SER A 109 -29.03 -42.47 5.42
C SER A 109 -30.43 -43.09 5.53
N LEU A 110 -31.47 -42.28 5.73
CA LEU A 110 -32.86 -42.72 5.77
C LEU A 110 -33.36 -43.22 4.41
N ALA A 111 -32.97 -42.57 3.30
CA ALA A 111 -33.32 -43.04 1.96
C ALA A 111 -32.67 -44.40 1.64
N CYS A 112 -31.42 -44.62 2.07
CA CYS A 112 -30.71 -45.88 1.88
C CYS A 112 -31.34 -47.02 2.71
N LEU A 113 -31.71 -46.75 3.97
CA LEU A 113 -32.44 -47.69 4.83
C LEU A 113 -33.83 -48.02 4.27
N ALA A 114 -34.56 -47.01 3.78
CA ALA A 114 -35.88 -47.20 3.18
C ALA A 114 -35.81 -48.06 1.90
N TYR A 115 -34.79 -47.85 1.07
CA TYR A 115 -34.57 -48.68 -0.12
C TYR A 115 -34.26 -50.15 0.24
N TYR A 116 -33.47 -50.39 1.29
CA TYR A 116 -33.14 -51.74 1.75
C TYR A 116 -34.30 -52.49 2.42
N ILE A 117 -35.31 -51.76 2.92
CA ILE A 117 -36.54 -52.35 3.50
C ILE A 117 -37.61 -52.60 2.42
N LEU A 118 -37.52 -51.89 1.27
CA LEU A 118 -38.49 -51.98 0.17
C LEU A 118 -38.06 -52.89 -0.99
N VAL A 119 -36.85 -53.47 -0.92
CA VAL A 119 -36.33 -54.52 -1.83
C VAL A 119 -36.22 -55.81 -1.04
#